data_AF-A0A7Y2YJN1-F1
#
_entry.id   AF-A0A7Y2YJN1-F1
#
_cell.length_a   1.000
_cell.length_b   1.000
_cell.length_c   1.000
_cell.angle_alpha   90.00
_cell.angle_beta   90.00
_cell.angle_gamma   90.00
#
_symmetry.space_group_name_H-M   'P 1'
#
loop_
_entity.id
_entity.type
_entity.pdbx_description
1 polymer ?
#
loop_
_entity_poly.entity_id
_entity_poly.type
_entity_poly.pdbx_seq_one_letter_code
_entity_poly.pdbx_strand_id
1 'polypeptide(L)'
;SYGLPAVEKFGPDLLIVSAGFDAHERDPLGQLLLTDEDYAWITGELRSIADSACQGRIVSLLEGGYDLEALGTASAAHVRALTA
;
A
#
# COMPACT_ATOMS: atom_id res chain seq x y z
N SER A 1 1.39 -19.34 4.26
CA SER A 1 1.72 -18.20 3.38
C SER A 1 1.26 -16.93 4.08
N TYR A 2 2.09 -15.91 4.12
CA TYR A 2 1.85 -14.66 4.88
C TYR A 2 1.72 -13.49 3.89
N GLY A 3 1.06 -12.39 4.30
CA GLY A 3 0.85 -11.22 3.44
C GLY A 3 -0.23 -11.44 2.38
N LEU A 4 0.10 -11.18 1.10
CA LEU A 4 -0.86 -11.20 -0.02
C LEU A 4 -1.62 -12.53 -0.19
N PRO A 5 -1.00 -13.73 -0.17
CA PRO A 5 -1.75 -14.98 -0.35
C PRO A 5 -2.71 -15.28 0.80
N ALA A 6 -2.48 -14.70 1.99
CA ALA A 6 -3.44 -14.83 3.10
C ALA A 6 -4.68 -13.96 2.86
N VAL A 7 -4.51 -12.77 2.29
CA VAL A 7 -5.62 -11.88 1.90
C VAL A 7 -6.42 -12.49 0.77
N GLU A 8 -5.77 -13.02 -0.27
CA GLU A 8 -6.43 -13.73 -1.37
C GLU A 8 -7.26 -14.91 -0.86
N LYS A 9 -6.68 -15.75 0.00
CA LYS A 9 -7.37 -16.91 0.57
C LYS A 9 -8.53 -16.52 1.48
N PHE A 10 -8.44 -15.37 2.16
CA PHE A 10 -9.52 -14.87 3.00
C PHE A 10 -10.75 -14.48 2.18
N GLY A 11 -10.58 -13.98 0.95
CA GLY A 11 -11.67 -13.61 0.05
C GLY A 11 -12.51 -12.45 0.60
N PRO A 12 -11.91 -11.25 0.79
CA PRO A 12 -12.60 -10.14 1.43
C PRO A 12 -13.75 -9.61 0.57
N ASP A 13 -14.78 -9.04 1.23
CA ASP A 13 -15.84 -8.24 0.58
C ASP A 13 -15.47 -6.76 0.43
N LEU A 14 -14.44 -6.30 1.15
CA LEU A 14 -13.89 -4.95 1.14
C LEU A 14 -12.43 -5.02 1.64
N LEU A 15 -11.51 -4.35 0.95
CA LEU A 15 -10.14 -4.19 1.39
C LEU A 15 -9.96 -2.81 2.04
N ILE A 16 -9.42 -2.76 3.26
CA ILE A 16 -9.07 -1.51 3.95
C ILE A 16 -7.56 -1.51 4.19
N VAL A 17 -6.88 -0.48 3.69
CA VAL A 17 -5.43 -0.32 3.79
C VAL A 17 -5.12 0.80 4.78
N SER A 18 -4.39 0.44 5.84
CA SER A 18 -3.75 1.37 6.77
C SER A 18 -2.40 1.74 6.13
N ALA A 19 -2.37 2.83 5.36
CA ALA A 19 -1.29 3.20 4.46
C ALA A 19 -0.27 4.09 5.17
N GLY A 20 0.72 3.45 5.80
CA GLY A 20 1.91 4.09 6.35
C GLY A 20 3.07 4.10 5.34
N PHE A 21 3.76 5.24 5.27
CA PHE A 21 4.93 5.46 4.42
C PHE A 21 6.23 5.58 5.23
N ASP A 22 6.21 5.16 6.49
CA ASP A 22 7.35 5.20 7.40
C ASP A 22 8.35 4.06 7.17
N ALA A 23 8.02 3.08 6.35
CA ALA A 23 8.98 2.07 5.86
C ALA A 23 9.89 2.55 4.71
N HIS A 24 9.72 3.80 4.26
CA HIS A 24 10.53 4.38 3.19
C HIS A 24 11.99 4.54 3.64
N GLU A 25 12.95 4.37 2.73
CA GLU A 25 14.40 4.47 3.00
C GLU A 25 14.88 5.82 3.57
N ARG A 26 14.02 6.84 3.53
CA ARG A 26 14.29 8.19 4.01
C ARG A 26 13.65 8.47 5.37
N ASP A 27 12.74 7.61 5.80
CA ASP A 27 12.00 7.83 7.03
C ASP A 27 12.92 7.65 8.25
N PRO A 28 12.96 8.62 9.18
CA PRO A 28 13.87 8.56 10.32
C PRO A 28 13.45 7.54 11.38
N LEU A 29 12.21 7.02 11.35
CA LEU A 29 11.65 6.16 12.38
C LEU A 29 11.56 4.68 11.97
N GLY A 30 11.27 4.37 10.70
CA GLY A 30 10.99 2.98 10.29
C GLY A 30 12.20 2.09 10.06
N GLN A 31 13.38 2.65 9.72
CA GLN A 31 14.63 1.89 9.50
C GLN A 31 14.53 0.74 8.47
N LEU A 32 13.61 0.87 7.51
CA LEU A 32 13.44 -0.02 6.37
C LEU A 32 13.94 0.67 5.09
N LEU A 33 13.95 -0.07 3.98
CA LEU A 33 14.55 0.37 2.71
C LEU A 33 13.53 0.31 1.55
N LEU A 34 12.25 0.59 1.82
CA LEU A 34 11.27 0.68 0.74
C LEU A 34 11.47 1.97 -0.06
N THR A 35 11.20 1.87 -1.34
CA THR A 35 11.21 2.97 -2.32
C THR A 35 9.78 3.26 -2.78
N ASP A 36 9.58 4.39 -3.47
CA ASP A 36 8.30 4.70 -4.13
C ASP A 36 7.79 3.56 -5.03
N GLU A 37 8.70 2.84 -5.70
CA GLU A 37 8.36 1.72 -6.60
C GLU A 37 7.80 0.52 -5.81
N ASP A 38 8.33 0.26 -4.61
CA ASP A 38 7.81 -0.79 -3.74
C ASP A 38 6.39 -0.47 -3.28
N TYR A 39 6.10 0.78 -2.93
CA TYR A 39 4.74 1.21 -2.58
C TYR A 39 3.78 1.09 -3.76
N ALA A 40 4.22 1.46 -4.97
CA ALA A 40 3.43 1.25 -6.18
C ALA A 40 3.16 -0.24 -6.43
N TRP A 41 4.16 -1.10 -6.30
CA TRP A 41 4.04 -2.54 -6.48
C TRP A 41 3.06 -3.16 -5.47
N ILE A 42 3.24 -2.89 -4.16
CA ILE A 42 2.35 -3.37 -3.10
C ILE A 42 0.90 -2.96 -3.39
N THR A 43 0.70 -1.71 -3.81
CA THR A 43 -0.65 -1.19 -4.10
C THR A 43 -1.27 -1.86 -5.32
N GLY A 44 -0.48 -2.13 -6.36
CA GLY A 44 -0.91 -2.87 -7.54
C GLY A 44 -1.39 -4.28 -7.19
N GLU A 45 -0.64 -4.98 -6.34
CA GLU A 45 -1.03 -6.31 -5.86
C GLU A 45 -2.32 -6.26 -5.04
N LEU A 46 -2.44 -5.33 -4.07
CA LEU A 46 -3.64 -5.17 -3.26
C LEU A 46 -4.87 -4.81 -4.11
N ARG A 47 -4.70 -3.97 -5.14
CA ARG A 47 -5.75 -3.66 -6.11
C ARG A 47 -6.17 -4.90 -6.90
N SER A 48 -5.21 -5.70 -7.41
CA SER A 48 -5.50 -6.94 -8.14
C SER A 48 -6.32 -7.92 -7.29
N ILE A 49 -5.99 -8.02 -6.00
CA ILE A 49 -6.77 -8.80 -5.03
C ILE A 49 -8.17 -8.20 -4.87
N ALA A 50 -8.29 -6.88 -4.76
CA ALA A 50 -9.59 -6.23 -4.63
C ALA A 50 -10.48 -6.42 -5.86
N ASP A 51 -9.90 -6.33 -7.06
CA ASP A 51 -10.59 -6.56 -8.33
C ASP A 51 -11.13 -8.00 -8.43
N SER A 52 -10.35 -8.99 -7.98
CA SER A 52 -10.74 -10.40 -8.02
C SER A 52 -11.68 -10.84 -6.89
N ALA A 53 -11.54 -10.29 -5.68
CA ALA A 53 -12.27 -10.75 -4.50
C ALA A 53 -13.44 -9.85 -4.09
N CYS A 54 -13.32 -8.53 -4.20
CA CYS A 54 -14.31 -7.57 -3.71
C CYS A 54 -14.80 -6.57 -4.76
N GLN A 55 -14.77 -6.92 -6.05
CA GLN A 55 -15.28 -6.07 -7.14
C GLN A 55 -14.61 -4.67 -7.16
N GLY A 56 -13.32 -4.62 -6.88
CA GLY A 56 -12.52 -3.39 -6.84
C GLY A 56 -12.78 -2.52 -5.60
N ARG A 57 -13.49 -3.01 -4.58
CA ARG A 57 -13.74 -2.25 -3.34
C ARG A 57 -12.49 -2.23 -2.46
N ILE A 58 -11.75 -1.14 -2.58
CA ILE A 58 -10.56 -0.84 -1.76
C ILE A 58 -10.67 0.57 -1.20
N VAL A 59 -10.34 0.75 0.08
CA VAL A 59 -10.27 2.04 0.77
C VAL A 59 -8.91 2.15 1.42
N SER A 60 -8.23 3.27 1.23
CA SER A 60 -6.93 3.56 1.83
C SER A 60 -7.04 4.72 2.80
N LEU A 61 -6.43 4.59 3.98
CA LEU A 61 -6.35 5.63 4.99
C LEU A 61 -4.87 5.92 5.27
N LEU A 62 -4.49 7.19 5.20
CA LEU A 62 -3.14 7.62 5.54
C LEU A 62 -2.86 7.41 7.04
N GLU A 63 -1.68 6.87 7.34
CA GLU A 63 -1.18 6.64 8.70
C GLU A 63 0.16 7.36 8.92
N GLY A 64 1.25 6.61 9.15
CA GLY A 64 2.59 7.12 9.37
C GLY A 64 3.33 7.55 8.11
N GLY A 65 4.49 8.16 8.32
CA GLY A 65 5.33 8.78 7.28
C GLY A 65 5.84 10.12 7.79
N TYR A 66 7.12 10.18 8.13
CA TYR A 66 7.70 11.24 8.95
C TYR A 66 8.83 12.00 8.25
N ASP A 67 9.29 11.53 7.09
CA ASP A 67 10.00 12.34 6.11
C ASP A 67 9.00 12.92 5.09
N LEU A 68 8.88 14.26 5.02
CA LEU A 68 7.85 14.91 4.21
C LEU A 68 8.02 14.71 2.70
N GLU A 69 9.26 14.60 2.22
CA GLU A 69 9.55 14.35 0.81
C GLU A 69 9.13 12.93 0.44
N ALA A 70 9.59 11.92 1.20
CA ALA A 70 9.21 10.53 1.02
C ALA A 70 7.71 10.31 1.17
N LEU A 71 7.08 10.92 2.18
CA LEU A 71 5.63 10.84 2.35
C LEU A 71 4.91 11.37 1.10
N GLY A 72 5.36 12.49 0.53
CA GLY A 72 4.77 13.07 -0.66
C GLY A 72 4.94 12.19 -1.90
N THR A 73 6.14 11.66 -2.14
CA THR A 73 6.43 10.86 -3.34
C THR A 73 5.81 9.46 -3.25
N ALA A 74 5.91 8.80 -2.10
CA ALA A 74 5.39 7.45 -1.88
C ALA A 74 3.87 7.43 -1.85
N SER A 75 3.22 8.41 -1.20
CA SER A 75 1.76 8.52 -1.25
C SER A 75 1.25 8.81 -2.66
N ALA A 76 1.96 9.62 -3.45
CA ALA A 76 1.62 9.84 -4.85
C ALA A 76 1.80 8.56 -5.70
N ALA A 77 2.84 7.76 -5.44
CA ALA A 77 3.04 6.47 -6.09
C ALA A 77 1.91 5.47 -5.75
N HIS A 78 1.54 5.38 -4.46
CA HIS A 78 0.40 4.59 -3.98
C HIS A 78 -0.91 5.01 -4.67
N VAL A 79 -1.26 6.31 -4.65
CA VAL A 79 -2.52 6.78 -5.27
C VAL A 79 -2.53 6.53 -6.77
N ARG A 80 -1.42 6.76 -7.49
CA ARG A 80 -1.33 6.47 -8.93
C ARG A 80 -1.61 4.99 -9.21
N ALA A 81 -0.98 4.09 -8.47
CA ALA A 81 -1.20 2.64 -8.62
C ALA A 81 -2.63 2.22 -8.27
N LEU A 82 -3.23 2.86 -7.25
CA LEU A 82 -4.61 2.62 -6.83
C LEU A 82 -5.64 3.01 -7.91
N THR A 83 -5.34 4.05 -8.70
CA THR A 83 -6.23 4.60 -9.74
C THR A 83 -5.90 4.20 -11.18
N ALA A 84 -4.86 3.39 -11.38
CA ALA A 84 -4.46 2.91 -12.71
C ALA A 84 -5.50 1.95 -13.31
#